data_AF-A0A3B9FZJ8-F1
#
_entry.id   AF-A0A3B9FZJ8-F1
#
_cell.length_a   1.000
_cell.length_b   1.000
_cell.length_c   1.000
_cell.angle_alpha   90.00
_cell.angle_beta   90.00
_cell.angle_gamma   90.00
#
_symmetry.space_group_name_H-M   'P 1'
#
loop_
_entity.id
_entity.type
_entity.pdbx_description
1 polymer ?
#
loop_
_entity_poly.entity_id
_entity_poly.type
_entity_poly.pdbx_seq_one_letter_code
_entity_poly.pdbx_strand_id
1 'polypeptide(L)'
;MPQLCVKLTDKDNVAIAIHDTPKGTEIWPGVITNTDIPQAHKTALTDIPKGGEVIRYGVVLGYAKEPIAKGDWINEFMLDLPEPPDVDHMEFATNIVTDLPEPPVKTWMGYKNPNGGYGGTRNILAINTTVQCVTGVLNAAVQKIKRELLPKYPNVDDVIAINHPYGCGVAINAKNAYIPQRILKNIALHPNFGGQFMLVALGCEKFTVERFCEDYPELNTPENVIVLQEQKGYEAMINAIMEMAEKKLKILNERRRQPLPLSDLLVGMQCGGSDAFSGVSANPSAGYAADMIVKGGGTVMFSEVTEVRDGVYLLAKRCINEEVGKRLAEEMKWYDEYLNEGEVDRSANPTPGNKKGGLANIVEKAMGSIAKSGTSPIVEVLSPGERPTKHGLIYAATPASDLVCGPCQLASGMGLEVFMTGRGTPYSLAAAPVIKVCSRNEMKDQWFDIIDVNAGPVATGEATIEEIGTELFHKIIRTAEGEETFSEKYGLANDLCIFNPAPIT
;
A
#
# COMPACT_ATOMS: atom_id res chain seq x y z
N MET A 1 -14.67 21.64 27.38
CA MET A 1 -15.30 20.31 27.29
C MET A 1 -14.45 19.47 26.36
N PRO A 2 -14.28 18.16 26.59
CA PRO A 2 -13.57 17.30 25.65
C PRO A 2 -14.25 17.37 24.27
N GLN A 3 -13.46 17.30 23.21
CA GLN A 3 -13.99 17.27 21.85
C GLN A 3 -14.80 15.98 21.66
N LEU A 4 -16.09 16.09 21.31
CA LEU A 4 -16.99 14.95 21.15
C LEU A 4 -17.15 14.50 19.70
N CYS A 5 -16.90 15.40 18.75
CA CYS A 5 -16.92 15.07 17.35
C CYS A 5 -15.90 15.88 16.54
N VAL A 6 -15.64 15.42 15.31
CA VAL A 6 -14.76 16.09 14.34
C VAL A 6 -15.58 16.55 13.14
N LYS A 7 -15.55 17.85 12.88
CA LYS A 7 -16.00 18.48 11.63
C LYS A 7 -14.77 18.87 10.83
N LEU A 8 -14.66 18.43 9.57
CA LEU A 8 -13.41 18.58 8.80
C LEU A 8 -13.30 19.93 8.11
N THR A 9 -14.39 20.41 7.51
CA THR A 9 -14.41 21.70 6.82
C THR A 9 -15.66 22.49 7.19
N ASP A 10 -15.62 23.83 7.09
CA ASP A 10 -16.78 24.67 7.39
C ASP A 10 -17.99 24.38 6.51
N LYS A 11 -17.76 23.87 5.28
CA LYS A 11 -18.80 23.47 4.33
C LYS A 11 -19.53 22.19 4.74
N ASP A 12 -18.95 21.41 5.65
CA ASP A 12 -19.53 20.14 6.05
C ASP A 12 -20.82 20.37 6.85
N ASN A 13 -21.84 19.58 6.55
CA ASN A 13 -23.10 19.56 7.30
C ASN A 13 -23.25 18.33 8.19
N VAL A 14 -22.17 17.56 8.34
CA VAL A 14 -22.05 16.41 9.24
C VAL A 14 -20.76 16.49 10.06
N ALA A 15 -20.73 15.80 11.19
CA ALA A 15 -19.53 15.56 12.00
C ALA A 15 -19.43 14.09 12.41
N ILE A 16 -18.23 13.64 12.77
CA ILE A 16 -17.95 12.26 13.17
C ILE A 16 -17.85 12.18 14.69
N ALA A 17 -18.61 11.30 15.32
CA ALA A 17 -18.51 11.07 16.76
C ALA A 17 -17.16 10.43 17.12
N ILE A 18 -16.42 11.05 18.06
CA ILE A 18 -15.10 10.57 18.53
C ILE A 18 -15.25 9.31 19.40
N HIS A 19 -16.35 9.21 20.15
CA HIS A 19 -16.69 8.04 20.97
C HIS A 19 -18.16 7.67 20.79
N ASP A 20 -18.57 6.52 21.33
CA ASP A 20 -19.98 6.18 21.43
C ASP A 20 -20.71 7.30 22.19
N THR A 21 -21.67 7.92 21.52
CA THR A 21 -22.37 9.11 22.01
C THR A 21 -23.83 8.77 22.29
N PRO A 22 -24.28 8.79 23.56
CA PRO A 22 -25.66 8.48 23.91
C PRO A 22 -26.64 9.51 23.34
N LYS A 23 -27.89 9.08 23.14
CA LYS A 23 -29.03 9.97 22.87
C LYS A 23 -29.14 11.08 23.93
N GLY A 24 -29.49 12.29 23.49
CA GLY A 24 -29.67 13.46 24.35
C GLY A 24 -28.38 14.19 24.70
N THR A 25 -27.25 13.80 24.10
CA THR A 25 -25.96 14.46 24.29
C THR A 25 -25.85 15.65 23.34
N GLU A 26 -25.43 16.82 23.84
CA GLU A 26 -25.03 17.93 22.99
C GLU A 26 -23.66 17.64 22.38
N ILE A 27 -23.63 17.06 21.18
CA ILE A 27 -22.40 16.57 20.53
C ILE A 27 -21.63 17.70 19.81
N TRP A 28 -22.34 18.75 19.40
CA TRP A 28 -21.82 19.96 18.78
C TRP A 28 -22.67 21.15 19.25
N PRO A 29 -22.14 22.39 19.31
CA PRO A 29 -22.92 23.54 19.77
C PRO A 29 -24.31 23.64 19.13
N GLY A 30 -25.37 23.47 19.93
CA GLY A 30 -26.76 23.51 19.47
C GLY A 30 -27.27 22.27 18.72
N VAL A 31 -26.54 21.15 18.77
CA VAL A 31 -26.88 19.86 18.14
C VAL A 31 -26.98 18.79 19.24
N ILE A 32 -28.20 18.31 19.49
CA ILE A 32 -28.49 17.26 20.47
C ILE A 32 -28.74 15.96 19.72
N THR A 33 -28.08 14.87 20.12
CA THR A 33 -28.25 13.56 19.46
C THR A 33 -29.67 13.00 19.66
N ASN A 34 -30.33 12.60 18.57
CA ASN A 34 -31.70 12.05 18.62
C ASN A 34 -31.73 10.54 18.88
N THR A 35 -30.60 9.87 18.64
CA THR A 35 -30.34 8.45 18.86
C THR A 35 -28.96 8.26 19.49
N ASP A 36 -28.64 7.05 19.91
CA ASP A 36 -27.26 6.69 20.18
C ASP A 36 -26.48 6.73 18.85
N ILE A 37 -25.28 7.29 18.87
CA ILE A 37 -24.40 7.42 17.72
C ILE A 37 -23.12 6.64 18.02
N PRO A 38 -22.85 5.53 17.31
CA PRO A 38 -21.62 4.77 17.53
C PRO A 38 -20.36 5.60 17.22
N GLN A 39 -19.25 5.28 17.87
CA GLN A 39 -17.93 5.83 17.53
C GLN A 39 -17.65 5.69 16.02
N ALA A 40 -17.02 6.71 15.43
CA ALA A 40 -16.71 6.78 14.00
C ALA A 40 -17.93 7.04 13.08
N HIS A 41 -19.15 7.05 13.60
CA HIS A 41 -20.33 7.33 12.79
C HIS A 41 -20.66 8.83 12.74
N LYS A 42 -21.50 9.20 11.77
CA LYS A 42 -21.82 10.59 11.44
C LYS A 42 -23.07 11.06 12.18
N THR A 43 -23.05 12.30 12.64
CA THR A 43 -24.24 13.04 13.08
C THR A 43 -24.54 14.19 12.13
N ALA A 44 -25.82 14.46 11.88
CA ALA A 44 -26.26 15.63 11.12
C ALA A 44 -26.12 16.91 11.97
N LEU A 45 -25.41 17.93 11.44
CA LEU A 45 -25.25 19.22 12.13
C LEU A 45 -26.40 20.19 11.84
N THR A 46 -27.23 19.88 10.84
CA THR A 46 -28.40 20.67 10.41
C THR A 46 -29.49 19.72 9.92
N ASP A 47 -30.71 20.24 9.75
CA ASP A 47 -31.77 19.49 9.07
C ASP A 47 -31.43 19.35 7.58
N ILE A 48 -31.52 18.14 7.05
CA ILE A 48 -31.25 17.80 5.64
C ILE A 48 -32.56 17.28 5.03
N PRO A 49 -33.17 17.99 4.06
CA PRO A 49 -34.41 17.55 3.45
C PRO A 49 -34.18 16.28 2.60
N LYS A 50 -35.26 15.59 2.22
CA LYS A 50 -35.20 14.53 1.22
C LYS A 50 -34.58 15.04 -0.09
N GLY A 51 -33.63 14.28 -0.62
CA GLY A 51 -32.81 14.66 -1.77
C GLY A 51 -31.73 15.72 -1.45
N GLY A 52 -31.63 16.17 -0.20
CA GLY A 52 -30.62 17.14 0.24
C GLY A 52 -29.22 16.52 0.29
N GLU A 53 -28.21 17.34 0.06
CA GLU A 53 -26.81 16.92 0.03
C GLU A 53 -26.28 16.62 1.44
N VAL A 54 -25.56 15.51 1.58
CA VAL A 54 -24.72 15.22 2.75
C VAL A 54 -23.27 15.54 2.39
N ILE A 55 -22.69 16.54 3.04
CA ILE A 55 -21.39 17.13 2.68
C ILE A 55 -20.36 16.85 3.77
N ARG A 56 -19.25 16.23 3.38
CA ARG A 56 -18.07 15.97 4.21
C ARG A 56 -16.82 16.16 3.37
N TYR A 57 -15.71 16.62 3.95
CA TYR A 57 -14.50 17.01 3.19
C TYR A 57 -14.78 18.15 2.18
N GLY A 58 -15.87 18.89 2.36
CA GLY A 58 -16.35 19.86 1.38
C GLY A 58 -16.86 19.26 0.07
N VAL A 59 -17.09 17.94 0.01
CA VAL A 59 -17.67 17.24 -1.15
C VAL A 59 -19.01 16.58 -0.79
N VAL A 60 -19.86 16.42 -1.80
CA VAL A 60 -21.14 15.71 -1.65
C VAL A 60 -20.86 14.20 -1.56
N LEU A 61 -21.13 13.62 -0.39
CA LEU A 61 -21.04 12.17 -0.17
C LEU A 61 -22.22 11.42 -0.77
N GLY A 62 -23.37 12.09 -0.91
CA GLY A 62 -24.61 11.52 -1.39
C GLY A 62 -25.80 12.38 -1.01
N TYR A 63 -26.98 11.88 -1.35
CA TYR A 63 -28.25 12.57 -1.16
C TYR A 63 -29.14 11.81 -0.17
N ALA A 64 -29.80 12.52 0.73
CA ALA A 64 -30.65 11.91 1.74
C ALA A 64 -31.89 11.24 1.11
N LYS A 65 -32.10 9.95 1.33
CA LYS A 65 -33.27 9.20 0.80
C LYS A 65 -34.59 9.69 1.40
N GLU A 66 -34.55 10.06 2.66
CA GLU A 66 -35.65 10.63 3.45
C GLU A 66 -35.10 11.82 4.25
N PRO A 67 -35.96 12.71 4.80
CA PRO A 67 -35.49 13.82 5.62
C PRO A 67 -34.68 13.33 6.83
N ILE A 68 -33.54 13.96 7.09
CA ILE A 68 -32.64 13.68 8.22
C ILE A 68 -32.68 14.90 9.14
N ALA A 69 -33.09 14.72 10.39
CA ALA A 69 -33.15 15.82 11.35
C ALA A 69 -31.76 16.12 11.91
N LYS A 70 -31.53 17.38 12.30
CA LYS A 70 -30.35 17.78 13.05
C LYS A 70 -30.19 16.90 14.30
N GLY A 71 -29.01 16.31 14.47
CA GLY A 71 -28.71 15.38 15.58
C GLY A 71 -28.97 13.91 15.27
N ASP A 72 -29.51 13.57 14.10
CA ASP A 72 -29.69 12.17 13.68
C ASP A 72 -28.35 11.50 13.34
N TRP A 73 -28.31 10.19 13.56
CA TRP A 73 -27.23 9.33 13.07
C TRP A 73 -27.39 9.08 11.57
N ILE A 74 -26.34 9.35 10.79
CA ILE A 74 -26.28 9.09 9.35
C ILE A 74 -25.45 7.82 9.09
N ASN A 75 -26.06 6.84 8.43
CA ASN A 75 -25.44 5.57 8.05
C ASN A 75 -25.61 5.24 6.55
N GLU A 76 -25.02 4.14 6.11
CA GLU A 76 -24.97 3.71 4.71
C GLU A 76 -26.34 3.48 4.06
N PHE A 77 -27.39 3.23 4.86
CA PHE A 77 -28.71 2.92 4.33
C PHE A 77 -29.50 4.19 3.97
N MET A 78 -29.09 5.35 4.46
CA MET A 78 -29.83 6.61 4.36
C MET A 78 -29.48 7.44 3.12
N LEU A 79 -28.43 7.08 2.38
CA LEU A 79 -27.91 7.90 1.29
C LEU A 79 -28.03 7.21 -0.06
N ASP A 80 -28.43 7.97 -1.07
CA ASP A 80 -28.21 7.65 -2.48
C ASP A 80 -26.83 8.19 -2.89
N LEU A 81 -26.07 7.37 -3.63
CA LEU A 81 -24.73 7.73 -4.07
C LEU A 81 -24.80 8.73 -5.23
N PRO A 82 -23.86 9.69 -5.31
CA PRO A 82 -23.72 10.52 -6.50
C PRO A 82 -23.23 9.66 -7.67
N GLU A 83 -23.46 10.15 -8.88
CA GLU A 83 -22.85 9.54 -10.07
C GLU A 83 -21.32 9.62 -9.97
N PRO A 84 -20.59 8.54 -10.33
CA PRO A 84 -19.13 8.56 -10.37
C PRO A 84 -18.60 9.69 -11.26
N PRO A 85 -17.47 10.31 -10.89
CA PRO A 85 -16.88 11.36 -11.69
C PRO A 85 -16.41 10.82 -13.04
N ASP A 86 -16.64 11.64 -14.07
CA ASP A 86 -16.15 11.42 -15.43
C ASP A 86 -14.61 11.51 -15.47
N VAL A 87 -13.99 10.55 -16.13
CA VAL A 87 -12.54 10.45 -16.31
C VAL A 87 -12.08 10.95 -17.67
N ASP A 88 -13.00 11.18 -18.62
CA ASP A 88 -12.69 11.72 -19.95
C ASP A 88 -12.44 13.23 -19.94
N HIS A 89 -13.14 13.96 -19.08
CA HIS A 89 -13.14 15.43 -19.06
C HIS A 89 -12.62 16.01 -17.74
N MET A 90 -11.53 15.44 -17.21
CA MET A 90 -10.88 15.97 -15.99
C MET A 90 -9.99 17.18 -16.29
N GLU A 91 -9.87 18.07 -15.30
CA GLU A 91 -8.89 19.16 -15.31
C GLU A 91 -7.55 18.69 -14.77
N PHE A 92 -6.46 19.07 -15.45
CA PHE A 92 -5.09 18.71 -15.08
C PHE A 92 -4.26 19.95 -14.73
N ALA A 93 -3.27 19.78 -13.86
CA ALA A 93 -2.31 20.83 -13.49
C ALA A 93 -2.93 22.15 -12.97
N THR A 94 -4.14 22.10 -12.42
CA THR A 94 -4.84 23.30 -11.88
C THR A 94 -4.63 23.51 -10.39
N ASN A 95 -4.04 22.55 -9.67
CA ASN A 95 -3.73 22.65 -8.24
C ASN A 95 -2.35 22.04 -7.94
N ILE A 96 -1.29 22.72 -8.38
CA ILE A 96 0.10 22.30 -8.18
C ILE A 96 0.67 23.01 -6.97
N VAL A 97 1.00 22.25 -5.93
CA VAL A 97 1.66 22.76 -4.71
C VAL A 97 3.13 22.39 -4.76
N THR A 98 4.02 23.38 -4.74
CA THR A 98 5.48 23.17 -4.73
C THR A 98 6.15 23.59 -3.43
N ASP A 99 5.44 24.34 -2.59
CA ASP A 99 5.88 24.71 -1.25
C ASP A 99 5.49 23.58 -0.29
N LEU A 100 6.39 22.61 -0.16
CA LEU A 100 6.23 21.41 0.66
C LEU A 100 7.07 21.51 1.95
N PRO A 101 6.65 20.86 3.05
CA PRO A 101 7.39 20.84 4.31
C PRO A 101 8.81 20.31 4.14
N GLU A 102 9.78 20.98 4.78
CA GLU A 102 11.18 20.59 4.74
C GLU A 102 11.41 19.29 5.52
N PRO A 103 12.13 18.30 4.95
CA PRO A 103 12.44 17.08 5.67
C PRO A 103 13.44 17.33 6.80
N PRO A 104 13.21 16.78 8.00
CA PRO A 104 14.14 16.88 9.13
C PRO A 104 15.56 16.34 8.86
N VAL A 105 15.70 15.38 7.94
CA VAL A 105 16.99 14.83 7.50
C VAL A 105 17.02 14.70 5.98
N LYS A 106 18.22 14.72 5.37
CA LYS A 106 18.39 14.60 3.90
C LYS A 106 19.08 13.32 3.45
N THR A 107 19.48 12.49 4.40
CA THR A 107 20.19 11.23 4.17
C THR A 107 19.68 10.16 5.12
N TRP A 108 19.90 8.90 4.77
CA TRP A 108 19.58 7.73 5.58
C TRP A 108 20.60 6.61 5.36
N MET A 109 20.77 5.70 6.31
CA MET A 109 21.68 4.55 6.22
C MET A 109 21.06 3.35 5.49
N GLY A 110 21.38 3.19 4.21
CA GLY A 110 20.83 2.14 3.34
C GLY A 110 21.89 1.29 2.65
N TYR A 111 21.45 0.21 2.00
CA TYR A 111 22.31 -0.63 1.17
C TYR A 111 22.30 -0.14 -0.27
N LYS A 112 23.44 0.34 -0.78
CA LYS A 112 23.55 0.74 -2.18
C LYS A 112 23.15 -0.41 -3.11
N ASN A 113 22.34 -0.11 -4.11
CA ASN A 113 22.02 -1.07 -5.15
C ASN A 113 23.22 -1.21 -6.09
N PRO A 114 23.77 -2.43 -6.30
CA PRO A 114 24.91 -2.62 -7.19
C PRO A 114 24.61 -2.22 -8.64
N ASN A 115 23.34 -2.29 -9.07
CA ASN A 115 22.90 -1.97 -10.42
C ASN A 115 22.43 -0.51 -10.57
N GLY A 116 22.61 0.33 -9.54
CA GLY A 116 22.08 1.69 -9.49
C GLY A 116 20.59 1.76 -9.17
N GLY A 117 20.05 2.99 -9.11
CA GLY A 117 18.67 3.25 -8.69
C GLY A 117 18.47 3.23 -7.16
N TYR A 118 17.24 2.96 -6.73
CA TYR A 118 16.85 2.96 -5.32
C TYR A 118 17.70 2.01 -4.46
N GLY A 119 18.02 2.45 -3.25
CA GLY A 119 18.74 1.67 -2.25
C GLY A 119 17.85 0.63 -1.55
N GLY A 120 18.48 -0.41 -1.01
CA GLY A 120 17.80 -1.41 -0.17
C GLY A 120 17.70 -0.94 1.29
N THR A 121 16.54 -1.14 1.91
CA THR A 121 16.30 -0.96 3.35
C THR A 121 16.65 -2.22 4.14
N ARG A 122 16.72 -3.36 3.46
CA ARG A 122 17.15 -4.66 3.97
C ARG A 122 18.14 -5.31 2.99
N ASN A 123 18.83 -6.33 3.46
CA ASN A 123 19.79 -7.14 2.73
C ASN A 123 19.37 -8.61 2.81
N ILE A 124 18.48 -9.02 1.90
CA ILE A 124 17.77 -10.31 1.94
C ILE A 124 18.23 -11.16 0.75
N LEU A 125 18.42 -12.47 0.97
CA LEU A 125 18.47 -13.42 -0.14
C LEU A 125 17.04 -13.88 -0.48
N ALA A 126 16.48 -13.39 -1.58
CA ALA A 126 15.22 -13.90 -2.10
C ALA A 126 15.44 -14.95 -3.18
N ILE A 127 14.77 -16.09 -3.05
CA ILE A 127 14.81 -17.18 -4.02
C ILE A 127 13.49 -17.22 -4.77
N ASN A 128 13.55 -16.90 -6.06
CA ASN A 128 12.39 -16.79 -6.94
C ASN A 128 11.97 -18.15 -7.48
N THR A 129 10.70 -18.26 -7.83
CA THR A 129 10.14 -19.46 -8.48
C THR A 129 9.55 -19.10 -9.83
N THR A 130 9.53 -20.04 -10.77
CA THR A 130 8.79 -19.90 -12.04
C THR A 130 7.37 -20.47 -11.95
N VAL A 131 7.12 -21.36 -10.98
CA VAL A 131 5.87 -22.13 -10.86
C VAL A 131 5.64 -22.67 -9.44
N GLN A 132 4.38 -22.74 -9.02
CA GLN A 132 3.97 -23.24 -7.70
C GLN A 132 4.44 -24.68 -7.36
N CYS A 133 4.70 -25.53 -8.35
CA CYS A 133 5.13 -26.92 -8.11
C CYS A 133 6.48 -27.03 -7.38
N VAL A 134 7.32 -25.99 -7.41
CA VAL A 134 8.62 -26.00 -6.71
C VAL A 134 8.51 -25.64 -5.22
N THR A 135 7.39 -25.03 -4.80
CA THR A 135 7.20 -24.41 -3.47
C THR A 135 7.52 -25.35 -2.32
N GLY A 136 7.12 -26.63 -2.40
CA GLY A 136 7.39 -27.60 -1.33
C GLY A 136 8.89 -27.86 -1.11
N VAL A 137 9.64 -28.02 -2.19
CA VAL A 137 11.11 -28.23 -2.14
C VAL A 137 11.81 -26.96 -1.69
N LEU A 138 11.42 -25.81 -2.25
CA LEU A 138 12.04 -24.53 -1.92
C LEU A 138 11.81 -24.14 -0.46
N ASN A 139 10.60 -24.32 0.08
CA ASN A 139 10.30 -24.02 1.47
C ASN A 139 11.15 -24.87 2.42
N ALA A 140 11.32 -26.17 2.13
CA ALA A 140 12.20 -27.03 2.90
C ALA A 140 13.67 -26.57 2.84
N ALA A 141 14.14 -26.16 1.65
CA ALA A 141 15.48 -25.62 1.47
C ALA A 141 15.67 -24.30 2.25
N VAL A 142 14.74 -23.33 2.15
CA VAL A 142 14.81 -22.05 2.86
C VAL A 142 14.87 -22.26 4.37
N GLN A 143 14.06 -23.16 4.93
CA GLN A 143 14.14 -23.50 6.36
C GLN A 143 15.52 -24.07 6.74
N LYS A 144 16.10 -24.91 5.89
CA LYS A 144 17.46 -25.43 6.09
C LYS A 144 18.52 -24.32 5.99
N ILE A 145 18.41 -23.42 5.02
CA ILE A 145 19.30 -22.26 4.85
C ILE A 145 19.24 -21.37 6.09
N LYS A 146 18.04 -21.01 6.56
CA LYS A 146 17.85 -20.18 7.77
C LYS A 146 18.47 -20.82 9.01
N ARG A 147 18.42 -22.15 9.13
CA ARG A 147 18.97 -22.88 10.28
C ARG A 147 20.49 -23.08 10.21
N GLU A 148 21.03 -23.37 9.03
CA GLU A 148 22.41 -23.90 8.88
C GLU A 148 23.40 -22.92 8.24
N LEU A 149 22.91 -21.99 7.40
CA LEU A 149 23.75 -21.05 6.66
C LEU A 149 23.60 -19.62 7.17
N LEU A 150 22.37 -19.11 7.29
CA LEU A 150 22.11 -17.71 7.68
C LEU A 150 22.86 -17.27 8.96
N PRO A 151 22.97 -18.09 10.04
CA PRO A 151 23.72 -17.70 11.24
C PRO A 151 25.21 -17.44 11.02
N LYS A 152 25.79 -17.91 9.90
CA LYS A 152 27.18 -17.66 9.50
C LYS A 152 27.37 -16.32 8.78
N TYR A 153 26.28 -15.67 8.38
CA TYR A 153 26.26 -14.47 7.54
C TYR A 153 25.52 -13.32 8.24
N PRO A 154 26.09 -12.74 9.32
CA PRO A 154 25.38 -11.82 10.21
C PRO A 154 24.98 -10.47 9.59
N ASN A 155 25.45 -10.16 8.37
CA ASN A 155 25.04 -8.93 7.67
C ASN A 155 23.92 -9.18 6.65
N VAL A 156 23.39 -10.40 6.58
CA VAL A 156 22.21 -10.75 5.77
C VAL A 156 21.02 -10.81 6.71
N ASP A 157 20.00 -10.01 6.41
CA ASP A 157 18.84 -9.82 7.29
C ASP A 157 17.93 -11.06 7.27
N ASP A 158 17.70 -11.66 6.09
CA ASP A 158 16.89 -12.89 5.99
C ASP A 158 17.14 -13.67 4.67
N VAL A 159 16.55 -14.87 4.59
CA VAL A 159 16.40 -15.65 3.35
C VAL A 159 14.93 -15.99 3.12
N ILE A 160 14.35 -15.58 2.00
CA ILE A 160 12.92 -15.76 1.74
C ILE A 160 12.66 -16.51 0.43
N ALA A 161 11.52 -17.20 0.35
CA ALA A 161 11.01 -17.77 -0.89
C ALA A 161 9.96 -16.83 -1.51
N ILE A 162 10.09 -16.53 -2.81
CA ILE A 162 9.08 -15.81 -3.58
C ILE A 162 8.21 -16.85 -4.30
N ASN A 163 7.25 -17.39 -3.54
CA ASN A 163 6.28 -18.38 -4.03
C ASN A 163 5.05 -17.70 -4.62
N HIS A 164 4.47 -18.29 -5.67
CA HIS A 164 3.27 -17.77 -6.31
C HIS A 164 2.48 -18.85 -7.06
N PRO A 165 1.16 -18.68 -7.26
CA PRO A 165 0.33 -19.65 -7.98
C PRO A 165 0.51 -19.61 -9.51
N TYR A 166 1.16 -18.59 -10.07
CA TYR A 166 1.38 -18.46 -11.52
C TYR A 166 2.32 -19.56 -12.08
N GLY A 167 2.43 -19.66 -13.41
CA GLY A 167 3.50 -20.38 -14.09
C GLY A 167 3.08 -21.57 -14.96
N CYS A 168 1.97 -22.24 -14.66
CA CYS A 168 1.54 -23.42 -15.43
C CYS A 168 0.05 -23.40 -15.83
N GLY A 169 -0.88 -23.48 -14.87
CA GLY A 169 -2.34 -23.51 -15.08
C GLY A 169 -2.94 -22.17 -15.55
N VAL A 170 -2.21 -21.44 -16.38
CA VAL A 170 -2.53 -20.08 -16.81
C VAL A 170 -2.50 -19.99 -18.32
N ALA A 171 -3.29 -19.06 -18.87
CA ALA A 171 -3.21 -18.69 -20.27
C ALA A 171 -2.00 -17.73 -20.48
N ILE A 172 -0.80 -18.30 -20.62
CA ILE A 172 0.49 -17.56 -20.64
C ILE A 172 0.60 -16.47 -21.73
N ASN A 173 -0.21 -16.56 -22.79
CA ASN A 173 -0.27 -15.63 -23.91
C ASN A 173 -1.61 -14.89 -24.03
N ALA A 174 -2.49 -14.98 -23.03
CA ALA A 174 -3.77 -14.26 -23.05
C ALA A 174 -3.57 -12.74 -22.88
N LYS A 175 -4.62 -11.98 -23.20
CA LYS A 175 -4.73 -10.55 -22.84
C LYS A 175 -4.40 -10.41 -21.35
N ASN A 176 -3.61 -9.39 -21.02
CA ASN A 176 -3.17 -9.07 -19.65
C ASN A 176 -2.27 -10.13 -18.96
N ALA A 177 -1.93 -11.26 -19.59
CA ALA A 177 -1.04 -12.26 -19.00
C ALA A 177 0.39 -11.76 -18.76
N TYR A 178 0.79 -10.65 -19.41
CA TYR A 178 2.07 -9.99 -19.21
C TYR A 178 2.17 -9.31 -17.83
N ILE A 179 1.05 -8.99 -17.17
CA ILE A 179 1.04 -8.31 -15.86
C ILE A 179 1.67 -9.17 -14.75
N PRO A 180 1.21 -10.41 -14.48
CA PRO A 180 1.86 -11.25 -13.48
C PRO A 180 3.32 -11.57 -13.84
N GLN A 181 3.65 -11.72 -15.14
CA GLN A 181 5.02 -11.93 -15.61
C GLN A 181 5.92 -10.73 -15.25
N ARG A 182 5.46 -9.51 -15.55
CA ARG A 182 6.15 -8.26 -15.21
C ARG A 182 6.35 -8.12 -13.70
N ILE A 183 5.30 -8.37 -12.91
CA ILE A 183 5.37 -8.29 -11.45
C ILE A 183 6.48 -9.21 -10.91
N LEU A 184 6.48 -10.48 -11.32
CA LEU A 184 7.46 -11.47 -10.85
C LEU A 184 8.89 -11.13 -11.26
N LYS A 185 9.10 -10.71 -12.51
CA LYS A 185 10.41 -10.27 -13.00
C LYS A 185 10.93 -9.07 -12.22
N ASN A 186 10.07 -8.08 -11.98
CA ASN A 186 10.48 -6.87 -11.28
C ASN A 186 10.74 -7.11 -9.79
N ILE A 187 9.96 -7.98 -9.13
CA ILE A 187 10.25 -8.43 -7.75
C ILE A 187 11.62 -9.10 -7.69
N ALA A 188 11.99 -9.95 -8.66
CA ALA A 188 13.30 -10.61 -8.64
C ALA A 188 14.50 -9.64 -8.67
N LEU A 189 14.27 -8.38 -9.06
CA LEU A 189 15.25 -7.29 -9.11
C LEU A 189 15.04 -6.24 -8.00
N HIS A 190 14.35 -6.61 -6.93
CA HIS A 190 14.04 -5.71 -5.82
C HIS A 190 15.32 -5.17 -5.14
N PRO A 191 15.38 -3.88 -4.75
CA PRO A 191 16.56 -3.29 -4.10
C PRO A 191 17.02 -4.03 -2.83
N ASN A 192 16.08 -4.60 -2.06
CA ASN A 192 16.40 -5.38 -0.85
C ASN A 192 17.13 -6.70 -1.15
N PHE A 193 17.15 -7.16 -2.41
CA PHE A 193 17.77 -8.44 -2.79
C PHE A 193 19.23 -8.30 -3.23
N GLY A 194 19.75 -7.07 -3.26
CA GLY A 194 21.18 -6.81 -3.42
C GLY A 194 21.78 -7.27 -4.74
N GLY A 195 20.97 -7.37 -5.79
CA GLY A 195 21.39 -7.88 -7.09
C GLY A 195 21.78 -9.37 -7.09
N GLN A 196 21.54 -10.10 -5.99
CA GLN A 196 21.84 -11.52 -5.88
C GLN A 196 20.66 -12.36 -6.36
N PHE A 197 20.36 -12.23 -7.66
CA PHE A 197 19.29 -12.97 -8.33
C PHE A 197 19.47 -14.49 -8.18
N MET A 198 18.43 -15.19 -7.76
CA MET A 198 18.36 -16.65 -7.69
C MET A 198 16.97 -17.12 -8.11
N LEU A 199 16.91 -18.12 -8.99
CA LEU A 199 15.69 -18.67 -9.56
C LEU A 199 15.69 -20.20 -9.46
N VAL A 200 14.61 -20.76 -8.95
CA VAL A 200 14.35 -22.20 -8.91
C VAL A 200 13.15 -22.52 -9.80
N ALA A 201 13.40 -23.28 -10.86
CA ALA A 201 12.42 -23.70 -11.85
C ALA A 201 12.10 -25.19 -11.70
N LEU A 202 10.92 -25.61 -12.17
CA LEU A 202 10.60 -27.04 -12.22
C LEU A 202 11.25 -27.69 -13.45
N GLY A 203 11.03 -27.11 -14.62
CA GLY A 203 11.54 -27.56 -15.93
C GLY A 203 10.47 -27.89 -16.97
N CYS A 204 9.18 -27.77 -16.63
CA CYS A 204 8.07 -28.14 -17.53
C CYS A 204 6.88 -27.16 -17.50
N GLU A 205 7.03 -26.03 -16.82
CA GLU A 205 6.05 -24.95 -16.71
C GLU A 205 5.93 -24.12 -18.00
N LYS A 206 4.84 -23.36 -18.13
CA LYS A 206 4.62 -22.45 -19.27
C LYS A 206 5.41 -21.15 -19.13
N PHE A 207 5.61 -20.68 -17.89
CA PHE A 207 6.46 -19.53 -17.58
C PHE A 207 7.90 -20.00 -17.41
N THR A 208 8.58 -20.27 -18.52
CA THR A 208 9.91 -20.87 -18.52
C THR A 208 10.99 -19.91 -17.99
N VAL A 209 12.17 -20.45 -17.69
CA VAL A 209 13.35 -19.66 -17.31
C VAL A 209 13.68 -18.62 -18.38
N GLU A 210 13.63 -18.99 -19.67
CA GLU A 210 13.93 -18.08 -20.78
C GLU A 210 12.97 -16.89 -20.78
N ARG A 211 11.67 -17.14 -20.52
CA ARG A 211 10.65 -16.09 -20.45
C ARG A 211 10.80 -15.23 -19.19
N PHE A 212 11.18 -15.82 -18.06
CA PHE A 212 11.46 -15.06 -16.84
C PHE A 212 12.64 -14.10 -17.07
N CYS A 213 13.70 -14.57 -17.70
CA CYS A 213 14.92 -13.80 -17.93
C CYS A 213 14.93 -13.04 -19.27
N GLU A 214 13.81 -12.92 -19.99
CA GLU A 214 13.82 -12.35 -21.35
C GLU A 214 14.31 -10.90 -21.42
N ASP A 215 13.99 -10.11 -20.38
CA ASP A 215 14.40 -8.69 -20.28
C ASP A 215 15.86 -8.55 -19.77
N TYR A 216 16.42 -9.61 -19.19
CA TYR A 216 17.76 -9.66 -18.60
C TYR A 216 18.43 -11.03 -18.88
N PRO A 217 18.76 -11.34 -20.15
CA PRO A 217 19.26 -12.67 -20.53
C PRO A 217 20.56 -13.06 -19.82
N GLU A 218 21.35 -12.09 -19.38
CA GLU A 218 22.57 -12.29 -18.59
C GLU A 218 22.33 -12.91 -17.21
N LEU A 219 21.08 -12.91 -16.72
CA LEU A 219 20.72 -13.58 -15.47
C LEU A 219 20.49 -15.08 -15.64
N ASN A 220 20.25 -15.56 -16.86
CA ASN A 220 20.03 -16.98 -17.15
C ASN A 220 21.36 -17.74 -17.24
N THR A 221 21.96 -18.01 -16.07
CA THR A 221 23.22 -18.73 -15.95
C THR A 221 23.16 -19.85 -14.90
N PRO A 222 24.06 -20.86 -14.96
CA PRO A 222 24.15 -21.91 -13.94
C PRO A 222 24.43 -21.40 -12.51
N GLU A 223 24.94 -20.17 -12.36
CA GLU A 223 25.18 -19.51 -11.07
C GLU A 223 23.92 -18.88 -10.45
N ASN A 224 22.85 -18.79 -11.24
CA ASN A 224 21.62 -18.07 -10.92
C ASN A 224 20.37 -18.96 -10.98
N VAL A 225 20.39 -20.01 -11.79
CA VAL A 225 19.21 -20.83 -12.09
C VAL A 225 19.43 -22.28 -11.68
N ILE A 226 18.43 -22.87 -11.03
CA ILE A 226 18.36 -24.30 -10.74
C ILE A 226 17.07 -24.85 -11.35
N VAL A 227 17.17 -25.87 -12.20
CA VAL A 227 16.03 -26.63 -12.72
C VAL A 227 15.90 -27.95 -11.94
N LEU A 228 14.81 -28.11 -11.19
CA LEU A 228 14.63 -29.26 -10.28
C LEU A 228 14.59 -30.59 -11.03
N GLN A 229 13.93 -30.67 -12.19
CA GLN A 229 13.83 -31.91 -12.97
C GLN A 229 15.17 -32.39 -13.56
N GLU A 230 16.20 -31.55 -13.55
CA GLU A 230 17.57 -31.93 -13.96
C GLU A 230 18.38 -32.53 -12.79
N GLN A 231 17.85 -32.45 -11.57
CA GLN A 231 18.50 -32.97 -10.36
C GLN A 231 18.09 -34.42 -10.06
N LYS A 232 19.05 -35.23 -9.64
CA LYS A 232 18.84 -36.67 -9.35
C LYS A 232 18.23 -36.88 -7.96
N GLY A 233 16.93 -36.62 -7.84
CA GLY A 233 16.15 -36.84 -6.62
C GLY A 233 16.19 -35.66 -5.64
N TYR A 234 15.38 -35.76 -4.58
CA TYR A 234 15.14 -34.67 -3.63
C TYR A 234 16.40 -34.15 -2.93
N GLU A 235 17.28 -35.04 -2.47
CA GLU A 235 18.53 -34.62 -1.79
C GLU A 235 19.45 -33.82 -2.72
N ALA A 236 19.54 -34.21 -4.00
CA ALA A 236 20.31 -33.45 -4.99
C ALA A 236 19.70 -32.06 -5.23
N MET A 237 18.38 -31.97 -5.29
CA MET A 237 17.67 -30.68 -5.39
C MET A 237 17.99 -29.75 -4.22
N ILE A 238 17.89 -30.26 -2.99
CA ILE A 238 18.19 -29.48 -1.77
C ILE A 238 19.66 -29.05 -1.76
N ASN A 239 20.60 -29.96 -2.06
CA ASN A 239 22.02 -29.63 -2.05
C ASN A 239 22.37 -28.56 -3.09
N ALA A 240 21.82 -28.64 -4.31
CA ALA A 240 22.02 -27.61 -5.32
C ALA A 240 21.55 -26.22 -4.85
N ILE A 241 20.36 -26.15 -4.23
CA ILE A 241 19.81 -24.90 -3.68
C ILE A 241 20.71 -24.37 -2.56
N MET A 242 21.14 -25.22 -1.62
CA MET A 242 22.00 -24.84 -0.50
C MET A 242 23.35 -24.32 -0.97
N GLU A 243 24.00 -24.97 -1.94
CA GLU A 243 25.29 -24.57 -2.49
C GLU A 243 25.23 -23.22 -3.20
N MET A 244 24.19 -22.99 -4.01
CA MET A 244 23.99 -21.71 -4.67
C MET A 244 23.68 -20.61 -3.66
N ALA A 245 22.79 -20.87 -2.69
CA ALA A 245 22.46 -19.93 -1.63
C ALA A 245 23.70 -19.53 -0.83
N GLU A 246 24.58 -20.47 -0.47
CA GLU A 246 25.80 -20.16 0.28
C GLU A 246 26.74 -19.21 -0.48
N LYS A 247 26.88 -19.38 -1.80
CA LYS A 247 27.67 -18.47 -2.64
C LYS A 247 27.09 -17.05 -2.63
N LYS A 248 25.78 -16.90 -2.73
CA LYS A 248 25.11 -15.59 -2.72
C LYS A 248 25.11 -14.94 -1.33
N LEU A 249 24.94 -15.73 -0.27
CA LEU A 249 25.04 -15.25 1.11
C LEU A 249 26.43 -14.68 1.42
N LYS A 250 27.52 -15.27 0.91
CA LYS A 250 28.88 -14.71 1.04
C LYS A 250 28.95 -13.29 0.48
N ILE A 251 28.40 -13.07 -0.71
CA ILE A 251 28.38 -11.76 -1.38
C ILE A 251 27.49 -10.77 -0.61
N LEU A 252 26.27 -11.16 -0.25
CA LEU A 252 25.38 -10.30 0.54
C LEU A 252 26.01 -9.91 1.88
N ASN A 253 26.75 -10.83 2.52
CA ASN A 253 27.37 -10.60 3.82
C ASN A 253 28.52 -9.58 3.78
N GLU A 254 29.04 -9.23 2.60
CA GLU A 254 30.04 -8.16 2.44
C GLU A 254 29.40 -6.76 2.39
N ARG A 255 28.10 -6.67 2.10
CA ARG A 255 27.38 -5.39 2.01
C ARG A 255 27.27 -4.73 3.38
N ARG A 256 27.27 -3.39 3.41
CA ARG A 256 27.12 -2.60 4.63
C ARG A 256 26.18 -1.42 4.42
N ARG A 257 25.53 -1.06 5.53
CA ARG A 257 25.03 0.27 5.89
C ARG A 257 25.89 1.39 5.29
N GLN A 258 25.38 2.24 4.40
CA GLN A 258 26.09 3.47 4.03
C GLN A 258 25.12 4.67 3.92
N PRO A 259 25.60 5.90 4.12
CA PRO A 259 24.76 7.08 3.96
C PRO A 259 24.35 7.23 2.49
N LEU A 260 23.04 7.25 2.24
CA LEU A 260 22.40 7.49 0.96
C LEU A 260 21.56 8.77 1.03
N PRO A 261 21.42 9.53 -0.07
CA PRO A 261 20.45 10.62 -0.14
C PRO A 261 19.02 10.09 -0.05
N LEU A 262 18.08 10.94 0.37
CA LEU A 262 16.64 10.58 0.36
C LEU A 262 16.13 10.18 -1.03
N SER A 263 16.76 10.65 -2.12
CA SER A 263 16.42 10.24 -3.49
C SER A 263 16.58 8.73 -3.75
N ASP A 264 17.37 8.04 -2.94
CA ASP A 264 17.54 6.59 -3.05
C ASP A 264 16.44 5.82 -2.28
N LEU A 265 15.55 6.51 -1.57
CA LEU A 265 14.44 5.90 -0.83
C LEU A 265 13.16 5.90 -1.68
N LEU A 266 12.53 4.72 -1.78
CA LEU A 266 11.19 4.54 -2.32
C LEU A 266 10.29 3.99 -1.22
N VAL A 267 9.21 4.70 -0.90
CA VAL A 267 8.20 4.30 0.09
C VAL A 267 6.85 4.00 -0.59
N GLY A 268 6.27 2.85 -0.29
CA GLY A 268 4.88 2.52 -0.64
C GLY A 268 3.90 2.92 0.46
N MET A 269 2.70 3.34 0.09
CA MET A 269 1.61 3.63 1.01
C MET A 269 0.32 2.95 0.56
N GLN A 270 -0.37 2.30 1.50
CA GLN A 270 -1.70 1.74 1.27
C GLN A 270 -2.57 1.83 2.53
N CYS A 271 -3.87 1.67 2.33
CA CYS A 271 -4.85 1.51 3.39
C CYS A 271 -5.15 0.01 3.61
N GLY A 272 -5.64 -0.33 4.79
CA GLY A 272 -6.18 -1.65 5.08
C GLY A 272 -7.63 -1.58 5.55
N GLY A 273 -7.82 -1.96 6.82
CA GLY A 273 -9.10 -1.85 7.52
C GLY A 273 -9.49 -0.40 7.82
N SER A 274 -9.74 0.41 6.79
CA SER A 274 -10.16 1.81 6.89
C SER A 274 -11.40 1.98 7.78
N ASP A 275 -11.40 3.06 8.55
CA ASP A 275 -12.53 3.55 9.34
C ASP A 275 -12.76 5.05 9.07
N ALA A 276 -13.79 5.64 9.67
CA ALA A 276 -14.11 7.05 9.43
C ALA A 276 -13.00 8.02 9.89
N PHE A 277 -12.13 7.60 10.81
CA PHE A 277 -10.99 8.40 11.30
C PHE A 277 -9.76 8.28 10.40
N SER A 278 -9.69 7.27 9.53
CA SER A 278 -8.54 7.08 8.65
C SER A 278 -8.26 8.34 7.81
N GLY A 279 -9.31 8.95 7.25
CA GLY A 279 -9.21 10.23 6.52
C GLY A 279 -9.14 11.50 7.39
N VAL A 280 -9.13 11.36 8.72
CA VAL A 280 -9.07 12.46 9.70
C VAL A 280 -7.69 12.54 10.34
N SER A 281 -7.06 11.38 10.60
CA SER A 281 -5.81 11.25 11.33
C SER A 281 -4.72 10.56 10.50
N ALA A 282 -4.76 9.23 10.38
CA ALA A 282 -3.66 8.44 9.84
C ALA A 282 -3.28 8.83 8.40
N ASN A 283 -4.26 8.97 7.51
CA ASN A 283 -4.01 9.29 6.10
C ASN A 283 -3.45 10.70 5.92
N PRO A 284 -4.02 11.79 6.48
CA PRO A 284 -3.41 13.10 6.34
C PRO A 284 -2.01 13.20 6.98
N SER A 285 -1.76 12.51 8.11
CA SER A 285 -0.41 12.44 8.70
C SER A 285 0.58 11.71 7.78
N ALA A 286 0.15 10.62 7.13
CA ALA A 286 0.94 9.94 6.10
C ALA A 286 1.21 10.84 4.88
N GLY A 287 0.21 11.63 4.45
CA GLY A 287 0.37 12.62 3.39
C GLY A 287 1.40 13.69 3.73
N TYR A 288 1.42 14.19 4.96
CA TYR A 288 2.42 15.16 5.41
C TYR A 288 3.85 14.55 5.43
N ALA A 289 3.97 13.29 5.88
CA ALA A 289 5.22 12.54 5.80
C ALA A 289 5.69 12.32 4.35
N ALA A 290 4.74 12.02 3.44
CA ALA A 290 5.02 11.86 2.01
C ALA A 290 5.58 13.15 1.41
N ASP A 291 4.97 14.30 1.71
CA ASP A 291 5.42 15.60 1.21
C ASP A 291 6.85 15.94 1.66
N MET A 292 7.23 15.61 2.90
CA MET A 292 8.62 15.76 3.37
C MET A 292 9.60 14.86 2.60
N ILE A 293 9.23 13.60 2.33
CA ILE A 293 10.08 12.69 1.54
C ILE A 293 10.26 13.21 0.11
N VAL A 294 9.16 13.65 -0.53
CA VAL A 294 9.18 14.22 -1.88
C VAL A 294 10.02 15.50 -1.92
N LYS A 295 9.86 16.40 -0.94
CA LYS A 295 10.69 17.61 -0.80
C LYS A 295 12.18 17.29 -0.64
N GLY A 296 12.50 16.18 0.03
CA GLY A 296 13.86 15.64 0.16
C GLY A 296 14.41 14.98 -1.11
N GLY A 297 13.60 14.87 -2.17
CA GLY A 297 13.96 14.23 -3.44
C GLY A 297 13.68 12.73 -3.49
N GLY A 298 13.09 12.15 -2.45
CA GLY A 298 12.69 10.74 -2.40
C GLY A 298 11.45 10.45 -3.24
N THR A 299 11.13 9.16 -3.36
CA THR A 299 9.96 8.69 -4.10
C THR A 299 8.93 8.10 -3.14
N VAL A 300 7.67 8.53 -3.29
CA VAL A 300 6.53 7.96 -2.55
C VAL A 300 5.50 7.49 -3.55
N MET A 301 4.98 6.28 -3.37
CA MET A 301 3.87 5.76 -4.17
C MET A 301 2.62 5.52 -3.34
N PHE A 302 1.48 5.84 -3.94
CA PHE A 302 0.15 5.47 -3.44
C PHE A 302 -0.64 4.82 -4.58
N SER A 303 -1.62 3.98 -4.23
CA SER A 303 -2.16 3.00 -5.18
C SER A 303 -3.68 2.86 -5.11
N GLU A 304 -4.20 1.62 -5.02
CA GLU A 304 -5.58 1.29 -4.67
C GLU A 304 -6.63 1.99 -5.56
N VAL A 305 -6.69 1.61 -6.83
CA VAL A 305 -7.59 2.21 -7.85
C VAL A 305 -9.03 2.31 -7.35
N THR A 306 -9.56 1.21 -6.81
CA THR A 306 -10.93 1.17 -6.26
C THR A 306 -11.15 2.20 -5.16
N GLU A 307 -10.13 2.48 -4.33
CA GLU A 307 -10.27 3.44 -3.24
C GLU A 307 -10.17 4.87 -3.71
N VAL A 308 -9.41 5.20 -4.76
CA VAL A 308 -9.24 6.60 -5.19
C VAL A 308 -10.19 7.00 -6.32
N ARG A 309 -10.85 6.03 -6.98
CA ARG A 309 -11.62 6.21 -8.22
C ARG A 309 -12.67 7.33 -8.16
N ASP A 310 -13.35 7.49 -7.03
CA ASP A 310 -14.38 8.54 -6.87
C ASP A 310 -13.82 9.90 -6.43
N GLY A 311 -12.53 9.96 -6.10
CA GLY A 311 -11.78 11.19 -5.86
C GLY A 311 -10.75 11.52 -6.93
N VAL A 312 -10.73 10.78 -8.04
CA VAL A 312 -9.65 10.87 -9.04
C VAL A 312 -9.55 12.24 -9.69
N TYR A 313 -10.67 12.95 -9.86
CA TYR A 313 -10.67 14.31 -10.40
C TYR A 313 -9.89 15.30 -9.51
N LEU A 314 -9.75 15.04 -8.20
CA LEU A 314 -8.91 15.85 -7.31
C LEU A 314 -7.43 15.52 -7.47
N LEU A 315 -7.11 14.24 -7.75
CA LEU A 315 -5.75 13.79 -8.08
C LEU A 315 -5.30 14.35 -9.43
N ALA A 316 -6.19 14.34 -10.43
CA ALA A 316 -5.95 14.86 -11.78
C ALA A 316 -5.47 16.32 -11.75
N LYS A 317 -6.08 17.16 -10.91
CA LYS A 317 -5.67 18.57 -10.73
C LYS A 317 -4.22 18.74 -10.25
N ARG A 318 -3.68 17.71 -9.59
CA ARG A 318 -2.30 17.65 -9.05
C ARG A 318 -1.30 16.96 -9.99
N CYS A 319 -1.76 16.38 -11.11
CA CYS A 319 -0.86 15.85 -12.14
C CYS A 319 -0.06 17.00 -12.78
N ILE A 320 1.26 16.84 -12.89
CA ILE A 320 2.16 17.91 -13.35
C ILE A 320 1.91 18.39 -14.78
N ASN A 321 1.25 17.59 -15.62
CA ASN A 321 0.90 17.92 -16.99
C ASN A 321 -0.24 17.01 -17.51
N GLU A 322 -0.69 17.30 -18.72
CA GLU A 322 -1.75 16.54 -19.41
C GLU A 322 -1.38 15.08 -19.69
N GLU A 323 -0.11 14.78 -19.97
CA GLU A 323 0.36 13.41 -20.22
C GLU A 323 0.16 12.52 -18.98
N VAL A 324 0.61 12.99 -17.81
CA VAL A 324 0.42 12.28 -16.54
C VAL A 324 -1.07 12.20 -16.17
N GLY A 325 -1.82 13.27 -16.41
CA GLY A 325 -3.27 13.31 -16.17
C GLY A 325 -4.06 12.31 -17.04
N LYS A 326 -3.73 12.22 -18.33
CA LYS A 326 -4.31 11.23 -19.25
C LYS A 326 -3.94 9.81 -18.85
N ARG A 327 -2.68 9.59 -18.48
CA ARG A 327 -2.23 8.28 -17.98
C ARG A 327 -3.00 7.85 -16.71
N LEU A 328 -3.30 8.77 -15.80
CA LEU A 328 -4.16 8.51 -14.65
C LEU A 328 -5.57 8.08 -15.09
N ALA A 329 -6.17 8.78 -16.06
CA ALA A 329 -7.49 8.44 -16.60
C ALA A 329 -7.51 7.06 -17.28
N GLU A 330 -6.45 6.71 -18.01
CA GLU A 330 -6.28 5.40 -18.65
C GLU A 330 -6.30 4.26 -17.63
N GLU A 331 -5.57 4.38 -16.52
CA GLU A 331 -5.56 3.35 -15.47
C GLU A 331 -6.93 3.20 -14.78
N MET A 332 -7.66 4.31 -14.58
CA MET A 332 -9.04 4.23 -14.04
C MET A 332 -9.96 3.47 -14.99
N LYS A 333 -9.92 3.79 -16.28
CA LYS A 333 -10.75 3.14 -17.30
C LYS A 333 -10.41 1.67 -17.44
N TRP A 334 -9.11 1.34 -17.49
CA TRP A 334 -8.65 -0.04 -17.57
C TRP A 334 -9.17 -0.87 -16.39
N TYR A 335 -9.16 -0.30 -15.18
CA TYR A 335 -9.66 -1.00 -14.00
C TYR A 335 -11.19 -1.09 -13.98
N ASP A 336 -11.91 -0.06 -14.42
CA ASP A 336 -13.37 -0.09 -14.58
C ASP A 336 -13.77 -1.18 -15.60
N GLU A 337 -13.05 -1.29 -16.72
CA GLU A 337 -13.22 -2.36 -17.72
C GLU A 337 -12.93 -3.74 -17.14
N TYR A 338 -11.85 -3.90 -16.37
CA TYR A 338 -11.50 -5.15 -15.70
C TYR A 338 -12.61 -5.63 -14.74
N LEU A 339 -13.22 -4.72 -13.97
CA LEU A 339 -14.33 -5.07 -13.08
C LEU A 339 -15.59 -5.44 -13.87
N ASN A 340 -15.91 -4.68 -14.93
CA ASN A 340 -17.05 -4.96 -15.81
C ASN A 340 -16.92 -6.31 -16.53
N GLU A 341 -15.72 -6.69 -17.00
CA GLU A 341 -15.43 -8.01 -17.59
C GLU A 341 -15.70 -9.14 -16.57
N GLY A 342 -15.56 -8.87 -15.27
CA GLY A 342 -15.87 -9.78 -14.17
C GLY A 342 -17.32 -9.73 -13.67
N GLU A 343 -18.20 -8.97 -14.33
CA GLU A 343 -19.61 -8.74 -13.93
C GLU A 343 -19.77 -8.21 -12.50
N VAL A 344 -18.79 -7.43 -12.03
CA VAL A 344 -18.80 -6.80 -10.70
C VAL A 344 -18.58 -5.30 -10.84
N ASP A 345 -19.07 -4.53 -9.87
CA ASP A 345 -18.81 -3.10 -9.77
C ASP A 345 -17.92 -2.79 -8.55
N ARG A 346 -17.76 -1.50 -8.26
CA ARG A 346 -16.93 -1.02 -7.15
C ARG A 346 -17.63 -1.08 -5.79
N SER A 347 -18.93 -1.42 -5.74
CA SER A 347 -19.76 -1.40 -4.52
C SER A 347 -19.37 -2.44 -3.46
N ALA A 348 -18.61 -3.46 -3.85
CA ALA A 348 -17.98 -4.41 -2.93
C ALA A 348 -17.00 -3.73 -1.95
N ASN A 349 -16.56 -2.51 -2.26
CA ASN A 349 -15.80 -1.62 -1.40
C ASN A 349 -16.69 -0.39 -1.09
N PRO A 350 -16.91 0.04 0.17
CA PRO A 350 -16.30 -0.40 1.43
C PRO A 350 -16.66 -1.82 1.88
N THR A 351 -15.68 -2.53 2.46
CA THR A 351 -15.88 -3.86 3.04
C THR A 351 -16.81 -3.81 4.27
N PRO A 352 -17.38 -4.94 4.73
CA PRO A 352 -18.20 -4.95 5.96
C PRO A 352 -17.47 -4.38 7.19
N GLY A 353 -16.15 -4.59 7.28
CA GLY A 353 -15.32 -4.02 8.34
C GLY A 353 -15.20 -2.50 8.28
N ASN A 354 -15.20 -1.92 7.07
CA ASN A 354 -15.16 -0.48 6.85
C ASN A 354 -16.51 0.18 7.19
N LYS A 355 -17.63 -0.44 6.78
CA LYS A 355 -18.99 0.04 7.10
C LYS A 355 -19.23 0.04 8.60
N LYS A 356 -18.83 -1.03 9.30
CA LYS A 356 -18.84 -1.08 10.77
C LYS A 356 -17.96 0.01 11.40
N GLY A 357 -16.86 0.39 10.74
CA GLY A 357 -15.99 1.50 11.13
C GLY A 357 -16.48 2.89 10.75
N GLY A 358 -17.74 3.04 10.33
CA GLY A 358 -18.38 4.35 10.12
C GLY A 358 -18.24 4.95 8.71
N LEU A 359 -17.67 4.20 7.76
CA LEU A 359 -17.64 4.61 6.34
C LEU A 359 -18.98 4.25 5.68
N ALA A 360 -19.77 5.27 5.34
CA ALA A 360 -21.10 5.09 4.76
C ALA A 360 -21.02 4.65 3.30
N ASN A 361 -20.03 5.13 2.55
CA ASN A 361 -19.90 4.79 1.13
C ASN A 361 -18.49 4.95 0.56
N ILE A 362 -18.36 4.62 -0.72
CA ILE A 362 -17.11 4.63 -1.48
C ILE A 362 -16.56 6.04 -1.75
N VAL A 363 -17.43 7.05 -1.90
CA VAL A 363 -17.01 8.46 -2.09
C VAL A 363 -16.32 8.98 -0.85
N GLU A 364 -16.91 8.72 0.33
CA GLU A 364 -16.33 9.07 1.62
C GLU A 364 -14.99 8.37 1.85
N LYS A 365 -14.91 7.08 1.48
CA LYS A 365 -13.67 6.32 1.52
C LYS A 365 -12.62 6.95 0.60
N ALA A 366 -13.00 7.35 -0.61
CA ALA A 366 -12.08 7.95 -1.57
C ALA A 366 -11.46 9.25 -1.09
N MET A 367 -12.26 10.14 -0.47
CA MET A 367 -11.72 11.38 0.10
C MET A 367 -10.69 11.12 1.20
N GLY A 368 -10.97 10.14 2.07
CA GLY A 368 -9.99 9.73 3.07
C GLY A 368 -8.75 9.09 2.44
N SER A 369 -8.92 8.24 1.44
CA SER A 369 -7.83 7.48 0.81
C SER A 369 -6.92 8.35 -0.05
N ILE A 370 -7.39 9.45 -0.65
CA ILE A 370 -6.51 10.38 -1.37
C ILE A 370 -5.68 11.26 -0.42
N ALA A 371 -6.10 11.45 0.83
CA ALA A 371 -5.35 12.27 1.80
C ALA A 371 -3.94 11.72 2.10
N LYS A 372 -3.72 10.40 1.95
CA LYS A 372 -2.40 9.77 2.11
C LYS A 372 -1.37 10.21 1.08
N SER A 373 -1.83 10.79 -0.03
CA SER A 373 -0.95 11.30 -1.09
C SER A 373 -0.42 12.72 -0.79
N GLY A 374 -0.79 13.32 0.34
CA GLY A 374 -0.34 14.66 0.71
C GLY A 374 -0.80 15.73 -0.28
N THR A 375 0.02 16.75 -0.46
CA THR A 375 -0.22 17.88 -1.36
C THR A 375 0.71 17.90 -2.57
N SER A 376 1.78 17.09 -2.56
CA SER A 376 2.79 17.01 -3.62
C SER A 376 2.18 16.78 -5.02
N PRO A 377 2.81 17.31 -6.08
CA PRO A 377 2.37 17.05 -7.45
C PRO A 377 2.63 15.60 -7.86
N ILE A 378 1.68 15.00 -8.59
CA ILE A 378 1.84 13.64 -9.12
C ILE A 378 2.68 13.73 -10.40
N VAL A 379 3.87 13.11 -10.38
CA VAL A 379 4.86 13.25 -11.45
C VAL A 379 4.84 12.11 -12.48
N GLU A 380 4.27 10.97 -12.11
CA GLU A 380 4.21 9.75 -12.91
C GLU A 380 3.04 8.86 -12.46
N VAL A 381 2.50 8.09 -13.41
CA VAL A 381 1.46 7.09 -13.18
C VAL A 381 1.93 5.76 -13.75
N LEU A 382 1.83 4.68 -12.97
CA LEU A 382 2.30 3.35 -13.30
C LEU A 382 1.14 2.35 -13.43
N SER A 383 1.18 1.47 -14.43
CA SER A 383 0.32 0.27 -14.46
C SER A 383 0.79 -0.77 -13.42
N PRO A 384 -0.03 -1.79 -13.09
CA PRO A 384 0.32 -2.79 -12.10
C PRO A 384 1.70 -3.46 -12.32
N GLY A 385 2.62 -3.24 -11.38
CA GLY A 385 3.97 -3.80 -11.37
C GLY A 385 4.99 -3.10 -12.28
N GLU A 386 4.69 -1.94 -12.86
CA GLU A 386 5.71 -1.10 -13.51
C GLU A 386 6.62 -0.43 -12.47
N ARG A 387 7.84 -0.04 -12.89
CA ARG A 387 8.81 0.64 -12.03
C ARG A 387 8.85 2.14 -12.38
N PRO A 388 8.95 3.05 -11.39
CA PRO A 388 9.00 4.48 -11.66
C PRO A 388 10.30 4.87 -12.37
N THR A 389 10.18 5.83 -13.29
CA THR A 389 11.30 6.47 -13.98
C THR A 389 11.61 7.87 -13.44
N LYS A 390 10.73 8.41 -12.59
CA LYS A 390 10.88 9.73 -11.95
C LYS A 390 10.94 9.62 -10.42
N HIS A 391 11.50 10.65 -9.80
CA HIS A 391 11.44 10.88 -8.36
C HIS A 391 10.31 11.86 -8.01
N GLY A 392 9.67 11.66 -6.87
CA GLY A 392 8.55 12.45 -6.39
C GLY A 392 7.35 11.60 -5.99
N LEU A 393 6.15 12.17 -6.05
CA LEU A 393 4.91 11.45 -5.77
C LEU A 393 4.42 10.70 -7.02
N ILE A 394 4.28 9.39 -6.89
CA ILE A 394 3.91 8.47 -7.96
C ILE A 394 2.55 7.85 -7.66
N TYR A 395 1.67 7.79 -8.65
CA TYR A 395 0.47 6.97 -8.55
C TYR A 395 0.74 5.60 -9.19
N ALA A 396 0.76 4.53 -8.39
CA ALA A 396 0.96 3.18 -8.90
C ALA A 396 -0.36 2.41 -8.88
N ALA A 397 -0.98 2.18 -10.03
CA ALA A 397 -2.28 1.52 -10.11
C ALA A 397 -2.18 0.06 -9.62
N THR A 398 -2.98 -0.27 -8.59
CA THR A 398 -3.11 -1.62 -8.04
C THR A 398 -4.55 -1.89 -7.63
N PRO A 399 -4.95 -3.16 -7.49
CA PRO A 399 -6.10 -3.52 -6.67
C PRO A 399 -5.97 -3.00 -5.24
N ALA A 400 -7.11 -2.71 -4.60
CA ALA A 400 -7.17 -2.27 -3.20
C ALA A 400 -7.07 -3.41 -2.17
N SER A 401 -6.94 -4.66 -2.62
CA SER A 401 -6.71 -5.77 -1.69
C SER A 401 -5.31 -5.66 -1.10
N ASP A 402 -5.20 -5.58 0.23
CA ASP A 402 -3.93 -5.47 0.97
C ASP A 402 -2.88 -6.47 0.47
N LEU A 403 -3.32 -7.71 0.25
CA LEU A 403 -2.49 -8.85 -0.16
C LEU A 403 -2.01 -8.75 -1.61
N VAL A 404 -2.65 -7.94 -2.46
CA VAL A 404 -2.32 -7.77 -3.88
C VAL A 404 -1.63 -6.43 -4.14
N CYS A 405 -2.02 -5.38 -3.42
CA CYS A 405 -1.42 -4.05 -3.48
C CYS A 405 0.06 -4.09 -3.09
N GLY A 406 0.39 -4.66 -1.92
CA GLY A 406 1.77 -4.77 -1.44
C GLY A 406 2.71 -5.45 -2.46
N PRO A 407 2.38 -6.65 -3.00
CA PRO A 407 3.17 -7.27 -4.06
C PRO A 407 3.32 -6.44 -5.33
N CYS A 408 2.31 -5.67 -5.73
CA CYS A 408 2.43 -4.76 -6.86
C CYS A 408 3.40 -3.60 -6.55
N GLN A 409 3.33 -3.01 -5.35
CA GLN A 409 4.26 -1.97 -4.91
C GLN A 409 5.69 -2.52 -4.73
N LEU A 410 5.85 -3.77 -4.27
CA LEU A 410 7.14 -4.47 -4.28
C LEU A 410 7.69 -4.60 -5.70
N ALA A 411 6.86 -4.98 -6.68
CA ALA A 411 7.29 -5.01 -8.08
C ALA A 411 7.69 -3.60 -8.59
N SER A 412 7.04 -2.55 -8.12
CA SER A 412 7.43 -1.17 -8.41
C SER A 412 8.72 -0.73 -7.69
N GLY A 413 9.22 -1.51 -6.73
CA GLY A 413 10.52 -1.35 -6.09
C GLY A 413 10.49 -0.70 -4.71
N MET A 414 9.35 -0.71 -4.00
CA MET A 414 9.28 -0.08 -2.67
C MET A 414 10.23 -0.71 -1.65
N GLY A 415 11.07 0.10 -1.05
CA GLY A 415 12.00 -0.36 -0.01
C GLY A 415 11.30 -0.67 1.31
N LEU A 416 10.20 0.02 1.61
CA LEU A 416 9.35 -0.17 2.79
C LEU A 416 7.93 0.28 2.48
N GLU A 417 6.98 -0.18 3.29
CA GLU A 417 5.57 0.18 3.18
C GLU A 417 5.05 0.85 4.46
N VAL A 418 4.22 1.88 4.29
CA VAL A 418 3.41 2.47 5.35
C VAL A 418 1.97 2.03 5.15
N PHE A 419 1.42 1.35 6.15
CA PHE A 419 0.11 0.73 6.11
C PHE A 419 -0.82 1.39 7.13
N MET A 420 -1.77 2.19 6.67
CA MET A 420 -2.76 2.84 7.54
C MET A 420 -3.95 1.93 7.80
N THR A 421 -4.40 1.85 9.05
CA THR A 421 -5.52 0.99 9.41
C THR A 421 -6.34 1.49 10.60
N GLY A 422 -7.66 1.33 10.53
CA GLY A 422 -8.60 1.50 11.63
C GLY A 422 -8.95 0.19 12.35
N ARG A 423 -8.33 -0.94 11.96
CA ARG A 423 -8.57 -2.28 12.52
C ARG A 423 -7.25 -3.03 12.79
N GLY A 424 -7.19 -3.79 13.89
CA GLY A 424 -6.05 -4.65 14.19
C GLY A 424 -5.87 -5.72 13.10
N THR A 425 -4.82 -5.59 12.29
CA THR A 425 -4.51 -6.51 11.19
C THR A 425 -3.06 -6.99 11.30
N PRO A 426 -2.80 -8.31 11.12
CA PRO A 426 -1.46 -8.86 11.11
C PRO A 426 -0.77 -8.76 9.73
N TYR A 427 -1.36 -8.03 8.77
CA TYR A 427 -0.81 -7.86 7.42
C TYR A 427 0.68 -7.50 7.42
N SER A 428 1.47 -8.19 6.60
CA SER A 428 2.89 -7.87 6.43
C SER A 428 3.50 -8.55 5.20
N LEU A 429 4.66 -8.07 4.78
CA LEU A 429 5.45 -8.58 3.67
C LEU A 429 6.79 -9.13 4.19
N ALA A 430 7.27 -10.23 3.61
CA ALA A 430 8.60 -10.77 3.93
C ALA A 430 9.74 -10.00 3.22
N ALA A 431 9.46 -9.36 2.09
CA ALA A 431 10.47 -8.73 1.23
C ALA A 431 10.80 -7.28 1.61
N ALA A 432 9.95 -6.63 2.39
CA ALA A 432 10.12 -5.25 2.84
C ALA A 432 9.41 -5.03 4.19
N PRO A 433 9.94 -4.16 5.06
CA PRO A 433 9.29 -3.81 6.32
C PRO A 433 7.97 -3.06 6.09
N VAL A 434 6.99 -3.34 6.93
CA VAL A 434 5.65 -2.72 6.91
C VAL A 434 5.40 -1.99 8.22
N ILE A 435 5.35 -0.66 8.17
CA ILE A 435 5.04 0.23 9.30
C ILE A 435 3.52 0.35 9.41
N LYS A 436 2.94 -0.09 10.53
CA LYS A 436 1.49 0.01 10.76
C LYS A 436 1.14 1.28 11.52
N VAL A 437 0.25 2.08 10.94
CA VAL A 437 -0.23 3.35 11.51
C VAL A 437 -1.71 3.24 11.83
N CYS A 438 -2.10 3.39 13.10
CA CYS A 438 -3.51 3.35 13.49
C CYS A 438 -4.17 4.73 13.47
N SER A 439 -5.47 4.77 13.18
CA SER A 439 -6.25 6.02 13.12
C SER A 439 -6.82 6.49 14.48
N ARG A 440 -6.74 5.67 15.54
CA ARG A 440 -7.37 5.92 16.85
C ARG A 440 -6.52 5.44 18.03
N ASN A 441 -6.64 6.12 19.17
CA ASN A 441 -5.91 5.81 20.40
C ASN A 441 -6.30 4.43 20.96
N GLU A 442 -7.59 4.11 21.01
CA GLU A 442 -8.10 2.85 21.54
C GLU A 442 -7.56 1.64 20.76
N MET A 443 -7.26 1.84 19.47
CA MET A 443 -6.64 0.82 18.65
C MET A 443 -5.18 0.59 19.01
N LYS A 444 -4.40 1.66 19.29
CA LYS A 444 -3.03 1.51 19.79
C LYS A 444 -3.03 0.84 21.16
N ASP A 445 -3.97 1.16 22.04
CA ASP A 445 -4.06 0.54 23.36
C ASP A 445 -4.38 -0.97 23.27
N GLN A 446 -5.30 -1.34 22.38
CA GLN A 446 -5.67 -2.75 22.17
C GLN A 446 -4.57 -3.56 21.46
N TRP A 447 -3.90 -2.96 20.47
CA TRP A 447 -2.93 -3.62 19.59
C TRP A 447 -1.53 -2.98 19.70
N PHE A 448 -1.10 -2.75 20.95
CA PHE A 448 0.10 -1.98 21.27
C PHE A 448 1.39 -2.56 20.68
N ASP A 449 1.38 -3.86 20.38
CA ASP A 449 2.48 -4.64 19.84
C ASP A 449 2.30 -5.03 18.36
N ILE A 450 1.28 -4.52 17.68
CA ILE A 450 1.13 -4.62 16.23
C ILE A 450 1.28 -3.26 15.58
N ILE A 451 0.83 -2.19 16.25
CA ILE A 451 0.84 -0.84 15.71
C ILE A 451 2.15 -0.14 16.00
N ASP A 452 2.85 0.33 14.97
CA ASP A 452 4.12 1.03 15.09
C ASP A 452 3.94 2.52 15.43
N VAL A 453 2.92 3.18 14.86
CA VAL A 453 2.64 4.62 15.04
C VAL A 453 1.16 4.85 15.33
N ASN A 454 0.84 5.75 16.26
CA ASN A 454 -0.53 6.10 16.61
C ASN A 454 -0.90 7.52 16.13
N ALA A 455 -1.81 7.62 15.18
CA ALA A 455 -2.34 8.91 14.70
C ALA A 455 -3.61 9.36 15.44
N GLY A 456 -4.14 8.53 16.36
CA GLY A 456 -5.32 8.86 17.18
C GLY A 456 -5.33 10.23 17.85
N PRO A 457 -4.20 10.78 18.34
CA PRO A 457 -4.18 12.11 18.98
C PRO A 457 -4.65 13.25 18.08
N VAL A 458 -4.62 13.08 16.74
CA VAL A 458 -5.18 14.06 15.80
C VAL A 458 -6.69 14.17 15.93
N ALA A 459 -7.39 13.05 16.11
CA ALA A 459 -8.84 13.04 16.20
C ALA A 459 -9.37 13.65 17.51
N THR A 460 -8.57 13.62 18.58
CA THR A 460 -8.89 14.18 19.91
C THR A 460 -8.42 15.62 20.08
N GLY A 461 -7.67 16.17 19.12
CA GLY A 461 -7.07 17.51 19.20
C GLY A 461 -5.84 17.59 20.12
N GLU A 462 -5.28 16.45 20.51
CA GLU A 462 -4.08 16.35 21.36
C GLU A 462 -2.78 16.53 20.57
N ALA A 463 -2.81 16.27 19.25
CA ALA A 463 -1.71 16.55 18.33
C ALA A 463 -2.25 17.06 16.99
N THR A 464 -1.38 17.70 16.23
CA THR A 464 -1.63 18.16 14.86
C THR A 464 -1.24 17.10 13.84
N ILE A 465 -1.73 17.25 12.60
CA ILE A 465 -1.34 16.40 11.47
C ILE A 465 0.17 16.51 11.22
N GLU A 466 0.72 17.72 11.35
CA GLU A 466 2.13 18.03 11.16
C GLU A 466 3.02 17.34 12.20
N GLU A 467 2.62 17.31 13.47
CA GLU A 467 3.35 16.63 14.53
C GLU A 467 3.40 15.12 14.30
N ILE A 468 2.24 14.48 14.05
CA ILE A 468 2.19 13.03 13.78
C ILE A 468 2.85 12.69 12.44
N GLY A 469 2.72 13.54 11.42
CA GLY A 469 3.40 13.36 10.14
C GLY A 469 4.92 13.44 10.27
N THR A 470 5.44 14.32 11.13
CA THR A 470 6.87 14.40 11.46
C THR A 470 7.34 13.19 12.25
N GLU A 471 6.56 12.69 13.20
CA GLU A 471 6.83 11.43 13.91
C GLU A 471 6.91 10.25 12.93
N LEU A 472 5.93 10.15 12.03
CA LEU A 472 5.87 9.10 11.02
C LEU A 472 7.05 9.18 10.04
N PHE A 473 7.45 10.37 9.60
CA PHE A 473 8.66 10.57 8.81
C PHE A 473 9.90 10.01 9.53
N HIS A 474 10.07 10.34 10.81
CA HIS A 474 11.18 9.80 11.58
C HIS A 474 11.11 8.28 11.73
N LYS A 475 9.92 7.71 11.94
CA LYS A 475 9.73 6.25 11.97
C LYS A 475 10.12 5.63 10.63
N ILE A 476 9.70 6.20 9.50
CA ILE A 476 10.08 5.75 8.14
C ILE A 476 11.59 5.70 8.00
N ILE A 477 12.29 6.78 8.36
CA ILE A 477 13.76 6.83 8.28
C ILE A 477 14.39 5.77 9.18
N ARG A 478 14.03 5.68 10.46
CA ARG A 478 14.61 4.69 11.37
C ARG A 478 14.35 3.25 10.90
N THR A 479 13.16 2.96 10.40
CA THR A 479 12.84 1.64 9.81
C THR A 479 13.69 1.37 8.57
N ALA A 480 13.84 2.35 7.67
CA ALA A 480 14.72 2.21 6.50
C ALA A 480 16.17 1.92 6.91
N GLU A 481 16.62 2.50 8.03
CA GLU A 481 17.95 2.34 8.64
C GLU A 481 18.14 1.03 9.43
N GLY A 482 17.08 0.24 9.61
CA GLY A 482 17.15 -1.09 10.22
C GLY A 482 16.43 -1.24 11.55
N GLU A 483 15.68 -0.23 12.03
CA GLU A 483 14.72 -0.45 13.11
C GLU A 483 13.65 -1.44 12.65
N GLU A 484 13.45 -2.52 13.41
CA GLU A 484 12.42 -3.51 13.11
C GLU A 484 11.03 -2.93 13.38
N THR A 485 10.09 -3.20 12.47
CA THR A 485 8.66 -3.04 12.77
C THR A 485 8.18 -4.21 13.63
N PHE A 486 7.01 -4.06 14.25
CA PHE A 486 6.43 -5.17 15.02
C PHE A 486 6.21 -6.44 14.17
N SER A 487 5.88 -6.29 12.88
CA SER A 487 5.73 -7.47 12.02
C SER A 487 7.04 -8.18 11.74
N GLU A 488 8.14 -7.45 11.58
CA GLU A 488 9.48 -8.07 11.44
C GLU A 488 9.87 -8.79 12.73
N LYS A 489 9.74 -8.11 13.87
CA LYS A 489 10.05 -8.66 15.20
C LYS A 489 9.33 -9.98 15.48
N TYR A 490 8.10 -10.12 15.01
CA TYR A 490 7.30 -11.33 15.20
C TYR A 490 7.34 -12.30 14.01
N GLY A 491 8.09 -11.98 12.95
CA GLY A 491 8.15 -12.81 11.75
C GLY A 491 6.80 -12.96 11.04
N LEU A 492 5.94 -11.94 11.12
CA LEU A 492 4.66 -11.92 10.41
C LEU A 492 4.93 -11.66 8.92
N ALA A 493 4.51 -12.60 8.07
CA ALA A 493 4.53 -12.44 6.63
C ALA A 493 3.36 -13.21 6.02
N ASN A 494 2.67 -12.57 5.08
CA ASN A 494 1.66 -13.22 4.27
C ASN A 494 2.26 -13.83 3.01
N ASP A 495 1.59 -14.86 2.47
CA ASP A 495 1.90 -15.37 1.14
C ASP A 495 1.75 -14.27 0.07
N LEU A 496 2.61 -14.32 -0.94
CA LEU A 496 2.62 -13.32 -2.01
C LEU A 496 1.44 -13.54 -2.97
N CYS A 497 0.49 -12.61 -3.02
CA CYS A 497 -0.64 -12.67 -3.94
C CYS A 497 -0.38 -11.79 -5.18
N ILE A 498 0.04 -12.42 -6.27
CA ILE A 498 0.31 -11.72 -7.54
C ILE A 498 -1.00 -11.36 -8.22
N PHE A 499 -1.13 -10.11 -8.66
CA PHE A 499 -2.26 -9.70 -9.49
C PHE A 499 -2.22 -10.41 -10.84
N ASN A 500 -3.17 -11.31 -11.06
CA ASN A 500 -3.34 -12.02 -12.34
C ASN A 500 -4.73 -11.74 -12.92
N PRO A 501 -4.87 -10.71 -13.77
CA PRO A 501 -6.12 -10.43 -14.48
C PRO A 501 -6.38 -11.36 -15.67
N ALA A 502 -5.45 -12.26 -16.01
CA ALA A 502 -5.64 -13.23 -17.09
C ALA A 502 -6.33 -14.51 -16.59
N PRO A 503 -7.17 -15.17 -17.41
CA PRO A 503 -7.84 -16.40 -17.04
C PRO A 503 -6.88 -17.53 -16.62
N ILE A 504 -7.28 -18.25 -15.58
CA ILE A 504 -6.73 -19.55 -15.20
C ILE A 504 -7.41 -20.60 -16.10
N THR A 505 -6.61 -21.46 -16.74
CA THR A 505 -7.09 -22.44 -17.75
C THR A 505 -7.34 -23.82 -17.18
#